data_AF-A0A6V7IPW4-F1
#
_entry.id   AF-A0A6V7IPW4-F1
#
_cell.length_a   1.000
_cell.length_b   1.000
_cell.length_c   1.000
_cell.angle_alpha   90.00
_cell.angle_beta   90.00
_cell.angle_gamma   90.00
#
_symmetry.space_group_name_H-M   'P 1'
#
loop_
_entity.id
_entity.type
_entity.pdbx_description
1 polymer ?
#
loop_
_entity_poly.entity_id
_entity_poly.type
_entity_poly.pdbx_seq_one_letter_code
_entity_poly.pdbx_strand_id
1 'polypeptide(L)' 'VYTRSAKGIRGHIEAYVVAFDKHWNLALEDCTEVWTRKVKRKTPAL' A
#
# COMPACT_ATOMS: atom_id res chain seq x y z
N VAL A 1 3.68 5.81 -5.36
CA VAL A 1 2.21 5.61 -5.46
C VAL A 1 1.62 5.28 -4.09
N TYR A 2 0.65 6.05 -3.59
CA TYR A 2 0.00 5.72 -2.31
C TYR A 2 -1.12 4.68 -2.50
N THR A 3 -1.06 3.58 -1.75
CA THR A 3 -2.08 2.53 -1.76
C THR A 3 -3.09 2.76 -0.65
N ARG A 4 -4.38 2.51 -0.93
CA ARG A 4 -5.49 2.74 0.02
C ARG A 4 -6.07 1.41 0.50
N SER A 5 -6.61 1.43 1.73
CA SER A 5 -7.45 0.35 2.26
C SER A 5 -8.92 0.79 2.22
N ALA A 6 -9.85 -0.07 2.69
CA ALA A 6 -11.28 0.25 2.77
C ALA A 6 -11.56 1.58 3.50
N LYS A 7 -10.71 1.95 4.46
CA LYS A 7 -10.66 3.28 5.07
C LYS A 7 -9.20 3.74 5.19
N GLY A 8 -8.88 4.90 4.63
CA GLY A 8 -7.56 5.53 4.73
C GLY A 8 -6.47 4.98 3.79
N ILE A 9 -5.25 5.47 3.99
CA ILE A 9 -4.03 5.05 3.28
C ILE A 9 -3.46 3.81 3.97
N ARG A 10 -3.08 2.79 3.19
CA ARG A 10 -2.47 1.54 3.65
C ARG A 10 -0.95 1.63 3.69
N GLY A 11 -0.39 2.27 2.67
CA GLY A 11 1.05 2.31 2.43
C GLY A 11 1.37 3.06 1.15
N HIS A 12 2.58 2.88 0.66
CA HIS A 12 3.02 3.42 -0.61
C HIS A 12 4.00 2.47 -1.30
N ILE A 13 4.13 2.67 -2.60
CA ILE A 13 5.06 1.97 -3.48
C ILE A 13 6.02 3.02 -4.05
N GLU A 14 7.31 2.81 -3.86
CA GLU A 14 8.39 3.53 -4.55
C GLU A 14 8.82 2.69 -5.74
N ALA A 15 8.70 3.22 -6.96
CA ALA A 15 8.95 2.49 -8.20
C ALA A 15 9.05 3.45 -9.39
N TYR A 16 9.56 2.96 -10.51
CA TYR A 16 9.52 3.65 -11.80
C TYR A 16 8.22 3.30 -12.54
N VAL A 17 7.54 4.30 -13.12
CA VAL A 17 6.30 4.09 -13.89
C VAL A 17 6.65 3.73 -15.32
N VAL A 18 6.11 2.61 -15.81
CA VAL A 18 6.35 2.12 -17.18
C VAL A 18 5.14 2.33 -18.09
N ALA A 19 3.92 2.18 -17.56
CA ALA A 19 2.69 2.45 -18.30
C ALA A 19 1.55 2.88 -17.36
N PHE A 20 0.56 3.58 -17.92
CA PHE A 20 -0.66 3.99 -17.20
C PHE A 20 -1.88 3.96 -18.12
N ASP A 21 -3.07 3.83 -17.52
CA ASP A 21 -4.36 3.87 -18.21
C ASP A 21 -5.32 4.91 -17.58
N LYS A 22 -6.41 5.25 -18.28
CA LYS A 22 -7.44 6.22 -17.85
C LYS A 22 -8.08 5.89 -16.50
N HIS A 23 -8.10 4.62 -16.10
CA HIS A 23 -8.67 4.18 -14.82
C HIS A 23 -7.67 4.24 -13.66
N TRP A 24 -6.50 4.85 -13.85
CA TRP A 24 -5.42 4.88 -12.86
C TRP A 24 -4.81 3.48 -12.58
N ASN A 25 -4.92 2.57 -13.55
CA ASN A 25 -4.10 1.36 -13.56
C ASN A 25 -2.67 1.79 -13.91
N LEU A 26 -1.70 1.32 -13.13
CA LEU A 26 -0.29 1.66 -13.28
C LEU A 26 0.52 0.37 -13.41
N ALA A 27 1.37 0.30 -14.42
CA ALA A 27 2.44 -0.70 -14.50
C ALA A 27 3.73 -0.06 -13.99
N LEU A 28 4.35 -0.70 -13.00
CA LEU A 28 5.52 -0.19 -12.28
C LEU A 28 6.69 -1.18 -12.40
N GLU A 29 7.92 -0.65 -12.44
CA GLU A 29 9.18 -1.39 -12.47
C GLU A 29 10.04 -1.02 -11.25
N ASP A 30 10.81 -2.00 -10.73
CA ASP A 30 11.60 -1.88 -9.50
C ASP A 30 10.78 -1.44 -8.27
N CYS A 31 9.80 -2.26 -7.89
CA CYS A 31 8.80 -1.90 -6.88
C CYS A 31 9.26 -2.20 -5.45
N THR A 32 9.37 -1.16 -4.63
CA THR A 32 9.54 -1.26 -3.17
C THR A 32 8.25 -0.85 -2.47
N GLU A 33 7.55 -1.81 -1.87
CA GLU A 33 6.30 -1.57 -1.13
C GLU A 33 6.54 -1.40 0.37
N VAL A 34 6.09 -0.28 0.93
CA VAL A 34 6.10 0.00 2.37
C VAL A 34 4.66 0.08 2.89
N TRP A 35 4.29 -0.86 3.77
CA TRP A 35 2.98 -0.89 4.40
C TRP A 35 3.07 -1.38 5.85
N THR A 36 2.10 -0.95 6.67
CA THR A 36 2.04 -1.34 8.08
C THR A 36 0.88 -2.31 8.32
N ARG A 37 1.15 -3.47 8.92
CA ARG A 37 0.10 -4.40 9.36
C ARG A 37 -0.55 -3.87 10.63
N LYS A 38 -1.88 -3.95 10.72
CA LYS A 38 -2.58 -3.70 11.99
C LYS A 38 -2.11 -4.72 13.03
N VAL A 39 -1.41 -4.24 14.06
CA VAL A 39 -1.02 -5.06 15.20
C VAL A 39 -2.27 -5.32 16.05
N LYS A 40 -2.72 -6.57 16.11
CA LYS A 40 -3.70 -6.99 17.11
C LYS A 40 -2.95 -7.14 18.44
N ARG A 41 -3.09 -6.15 19.34
CA ARG A 41 -2.60 -6.31 20.72
C ARG A 41 -3.39 -7.45 21.37
N LYS A 42 -2.69 -8.45 21.90
CA LYS A 42 -3.31 -9.42 22.82
C LYS A 42 -3.77 -8.61 24.04
N THR A 43 -5.06 -8.62 24.35
CA THR A 43 -5.56 -8.05 25.60
C THR A 43 -4.90 -8.84 26.73
N PRO A 44 -4.23 -8.19 27.72
CA PRO A 44 -3.79 -8.92 28.89
C PRO A 44 -5.03 -9.52 29.57
N ALA A 45 -4.92 -10.78 30.02
CA ALA A 45 -5.96 -11.39 30.83
C ALA A 45 -6.07 -10.58 32.13
N LEU A 46 -7.26 -10.02 32.37
CA LEU A 46 -7.64 -9.39 33.63
C LEU A 46 -7.87 -10.46 34.69
#